data_AF-A0A7C6WAE6-F1
#
_entry.id   AF-A0A7C6WAE6-F1
#
_cell.length_a   1.000
_cell.length_b   1.000
_cell.length_c   1.000
_cell.angle_alpha   90.00
_cell.angle_beta   90.00
_cell.angle_gamma   90.00
#
_symmetry.space_group_name_H-M   'P 1'
#
loop_
_entity.id
_entity.type
_entity.pdbx_description
1 polymer ?
#
loop_
_entity_poly.entity_id
_entity_poly.type
_entity_poly.pdbx_seq_one_letter_code
_entity_poly.pdbx_strand_id
1 'polypeptide(L)' 'MDRTEPVSCLICNGNGPGLDIRGKHICSRCEELLLYLPVGNSLYEYCKERVKLIWADLNTLVQYQ' A
#
# COMPACT_ATOMS: atom_id res chain seq x y z
N MET A 1 7.69 -14.22 -22.46
CA MET A 1 7.30 -14.67 -21.11
C MET A 1 7.39 -13.45 -20.22
N ASP A 2 6.26 -12.78 -20.01
CA ASP A 2 6.16 -11.64 -19.11
C ASP A 2 6.41 -12.15 -17.69
N ARG A 3 7.57 -11.80 -17.10
CA ARG A 3 7.86 -12.10 -15.70
C ARG A 3 7.16 -11.04 -14.88
N THR A 4 5.88 -11.21 -14.65
CA THR A 4 5.15 -10.38 -13.69
C THR A 4 5.71 -10.75 -12.32
N GLU A 5 6.67 -9.97 -11.84
CA GLU A 5 7.21 -10.14 -10.49
C GLU A 5 6.03 -10.12 -9.51
N PRO A 6 6.00 -10.99 -8.49
CA PRO A 6 4.90 -11.01 -7.53
C PRO A 6 4.86 -9.65 -6.83
N VAL A 7 3.84 -8.85 -7.15
CA VAL A 7 3.67 -7.53 -6.56
C VAL A 7 3.27 -7.73 -5.09
N SER A 8 4.19 -7.38 -4.19
CA SER A 8 4.00 -7.56 -2.77
C SER A 8 3.11 -6.45 -2.19
N CYS A 9 2.31 -6.80 -1.18
CA CYS A 9 1.44 -5.84 -0.52
C CYS A 9 2.26 -4.72 0.14
N LEU A 10 1.95 -3.48 -0.17
CA LEU A 10 2.57 -2.27 0.40
C LEU A 10 2.54 -2.25 1.93
N ILE A 11 1.54 -2.89 2.55
CA ILE A 11 1.33 -2.81 4.00
C ILE A 11 2.06 -3.93 4.73
N CYS A 12 1.89 -5.19 4.30
CA CYS A 12 2.40 -6.36 5.03
C CYS A 12 3.50 -7.14 4.30
N ASN A 13 3.90 -6.71 3.10
CA ASN A 13 4.81 -7.43 2.18
C ASN A 13 4.35 -8.86 1.84
N GLY A 14 3.10 -9.20 2.16
CA GLY A 14 2.51 -10.49 1.81
C GLY A 14 2.11 -10.55 0.35
N ASN A 15 1.89 -11.78 -0.11
CA ASN A 15 1.38 -12.08 -1.45
C ASN A 15 -0.08 -12.52 -1.34
N GLY A 16 -0.88 -12.24 -2.36
CA GLY A 16 -2.27 -12.68 -2.42
C GLY A 16 -3.12 -11.82 -3.36
N PRO A 17 -4.42 -12.12 -3.48
CA PRO A 17 -5.34 -11.27 -4.21
C PRO A 17 -5.52 -9.94 -3.48
N GLY A 18 -5.83 -8.90 -4.25
CA GLY A 18 -6.02 -7.57 -3.71
C GLY A 18 -6.24 -6.56 -4.81
N LEU A 19 -5.93 -5.31 -4.49
CA LEU A 19 -6.15 -4.15 -5.33
C LEU A 19 -4.84 -3.48 -5.71
N ASP A 20 -4.72 -3.06 -6.96
CA ASP A 20 -3.57 -2.33 -7.49
C ASP A 20 -3.96 -0.87 -7.73
N ILE A 21 -3.26 0.05 -7.07
CA ILE A 21 -3.47 1.50 -7.19
C ILE A 21 -2.13 2.19 -7.44
N ARG A 22 -2.02 2.95 -8.54
CA ARG A 22 -0.80 3.68 -8.95
C ARG A 22 0.47 2.81 -8.91
N GLY A 23 0.38 1.56 -9.36
CA GLY A 23 1.51 0.63 -9.38
C GLY A 23 1.94 0.11 -8.00
N LYS A 24 1.10 0.27 -6.97
CA LYS A 24 1.27 -0.33 -5.65
C LYS A 24 0.15 -1.33 -5.40
N HIS A 25 0.49 -2.46 -4.79
CA HIS A 25 -0.47 -3.51 -4.45
C HIS A 25 -0.88 -3.45 -2.98
N ILE A 26 -2.16 -3.66 -2.68
CA ILE A 26 -2.68 -3.88 -1.32
C ILE A 26 -3.46 -5.19 -1.31
N CYS A 27 -3.03 -6.16 -0.50
CA CYS A 27 -3.74 -7.42 -0.40
C CYS A 27 -5.10 -7.28 0.31
N SER A 28 -6.03 -8.19 0.00
CA SER A 28 -7.42 -8.16 0.50
C SER A 28 -7.50 -8.11 2.02
N ARG A 29 -6.59 -8.81 2.72
CA ARG A 29 -6.54 -8.76 4.19
C ARG A 29 -6.25 -7.35 4.72
N CYS A 30 -5.34 -6.61 4.08
CA CYS A 30 -5.00 -5.26 4.52
C CYS A 30 -6.04 -4.23 4.09
N GLU A 31 -6.74 -4.47 2.96
CA GLU A 31 -7.93 -3.72 2.58
C GLU A 31 -9.04 -3.86 3.64
N GLU A 32 -9.36 -5.08 4.05
CA GLU A 32 -10.37 -5.34 5.09
C GLU A 32 -10.05 -4.61 6.40
N LEU A 33 -8.77 -4.57 6.81
CA LEU A 33 -8.35 -3.83 7.99
C LEU A 33 -8.65 -2.33 7.87
N LEU A 34 -8.50 -1.74 6.69
CA LEU A 34 -8.82 -0.33 6.45
C LEU A 34 -10.33 -0.06 6.46
N LEU A 35 -11.14 -1.02 6.00
CA LEU A 35 -12.60 -0.87 5.92
C LEU A 35 -13.30 -1.12 7.25
N TYR A 36 -12.82 -2.09 8.04
CA TYR A 36 -13.55 -2.57 9.22
C TYR A 36 -12.98 -2.10 10.56
N LEU A 37 -11.72 -1.65 10.62
CA LEU A 37 -11.18 -1.12 11.88
C LEU A 37 -11.61 0.33 12.11
N PRO A 38 -11.94 0.70 13.36
CA PRO A 38 -12.29 2.08 13.67
C PRO A 38 -11.07 3.00 13.59
N VAL A 39 -11.32 4.26 13.24
CA VAL A 39 -10.32 5.33 13.28
C VAL A 39 -9.73 5.44 14.70
N GLY A 40 -8.41 5.58 14.80
CA GLY A 40 -7.68 5.56 16.07
C GLY A 40 -7.26 4.16 16.55
N ASN A 41 -7.72 3.08 15.91
CA ASN A 41 -7.13 1.76 16.14
C ASN A 41 -5.67 1.72 15.64
N SER A 42 -4.77 1.13 16.41
CA SER A 42 -3.33 1.09 16.07
C SER A 42 -3.03 0.43 14.73
N LEU A 43 -3.75 -0.64 14.36
CA LEU A 43 -3.58 -1.31 13.07
C LEU A 43 -4.18 -0.49 11.93
N TYR A 44 -5.31 0.18 12.15
CA TYR A 44 -5.88 1.10 11.18
C TYR A 44 -4.92 2.25 10.87
N GLU A 45 -4.41 2.90 11.92
CA GLU A 45 -3.46 4.01 11.80
C GLU A 45 -2.19 3.58 11.08
N TYR A 46 -1.66 2.38 11.41
CA TYR A 46 -0.54 1.80 10.68
C TYR A 46 -0.85 1.60 9.19
N CYS A 47 -1.98 0.96 8.85
CA CYS A 47 -2.35 0.72 7.45
C CYS A 47 -2.56 2.05 6.71
N LYS A 48 -3.20 3.04 7.34
CA LYS A 48 -3.45 4.37 6.79
C LYS A 48 -2.15 5.07 6.40
N GLU A 49 -1.13 5.08 7.27
CA GLU A 49 0.15 5.71 6.96
C GLU A 49 0.87 5.02 5.80
N ARG A 50 0.77 3.68 5.70
CA ARG A 50 1.32 2.94 4.56
C ARG A 50 0.60 3.28 3.25
N VAL A 51 -0.73 3.38 3.28
CA VAL A 51 -1.55 3.73 2.10
C VAL A 51 -1.21 5.12 1.56
N LYS A 52 -0.92 6.10 2.41
CA LYS A 52 -0.50 7.45 1.97
C LYS A 52 0.72 7.43 1.04
N LEU A 53 1.60 6.44 1.17
CA LEU A 53 2.79 6.30 0.31
C LEU A 53 2.47 6.05 -1.16
N ILE A 54 1.25 5.65 -1.49
CA ILE A 54 0.75 5.56 -2.87
C ILE A 54 0.77 6.94 -3.55
N TRP A 55 0.60 8.01 -2.78
CA TRP A 55 0.60 9.39 -3.27
C TRP A 55 1.82 10.20 -2.88
N ALA A 56 2.76 9.60 -2.13
CA ALA A 56 4.06 10.23 -1.93
C ALA A 56 4.82 10.22 -3.27
N ASP A 57 4.82 11.37 -3.94
CA ASP A 57 5.58 11.55 -5.18
C ASP A 57 7.07 11.31 -4.90
N LEU A 58 7.67 10.32 -5.58
CA LEU A 58 9.13 10.17 -5.61
C LEU A 58 9.79 11.29 -6.43
N ASN A 59 9.02 12.08 -7.18
CA ASN A 59 9.53 13.14 -8.07
C ASN A 59 9.71 14.51 -7.41
N THR A 60 9.24 14.75 -6.18
CA THR A 60 9.45 16.03 -5.49
C THR A 60 10.79 16.14 -4.75
N LEU A 61 11.59 15.07 -4.71
CA LEU A 61 12.94 15.09 -4.11
C LEU A 61 14.09 15.33 -5.11
N VAL A 62 13.80 15.51 -6.40
CA VAL A 62 14.82 15.67 -7.47
C VAL A 62 14.89 17.10 -8.04
N GLN A 63 14.26 18.09 -7.40
CA GLN A 63 14.25 19.48 -7.89
C GLN A 63 15.14 20.45 -7.10
N TYR A 64 16.03 19.95 -6.22
CA TYR A 64 17.05 20.78 -5.56
C TYR A 64 18.43 20.11 -5.60
N GLN A 65 19.02 20.02 -6.80
CA GLN A 65 20.47 19.87 -6.99
C GLN A 65 20.95 20.96 -7.95
#